data_AF-A0A534QZX8-F1
#
_entry.id   AF-A0A534QZX8-F1
#
_cell.length_a   1.000
_cell.length_b   1.000
_cell.length_c   1.000
_cell.angle_alpha   90.00
_cell.angle_beta   90.00
_cell.angle_gamma   90.00
#
_symmetry.space_group_name_H-M   'P 1'
#
loop_
_entity.id
_entity.type
_entity.pdbx_description
1 polymer ?
#
loop_
_entity_poly.entity_id
_entity_poly.type
_entity_poly.pdbx_seq_one_letter_code
_entity_poly.pdbx_strand_id
1 'polypeptide(L)'
;MGARRRVPRRDDRRADARPATRGLTGAEGSGHRTCGVDTREKILATATRLFSTQGFANTSLSQVAKEAQVSKALIFWHFENKEKLFRTALQRTLEPYFINVVDDLEGLSEVDQIKRLIDQYYAFVSENIYSVKFVVSLLLRDEKHPDDLIGHVNEL
;
A
#
# COMPACT_ATOMS: atom_id res chain seq x y z
N MET A 1 55.34 -32.40 60.82
CA MET A 1 55.76 -31.03 61.16
C MET A 1 55.05 -30.07 60.20
N GLY A 2 54.01 -29.30 60.51
CA GLY A 2 53.51 -28.78 61.78
C GLY A 2 53.89 -27.30 61.94
N ALA A 3 53.03 -26.37 61.47
CA ALA A 3 52.82 -24.98 61.96
C ALA A 3 52.13 -24.14 60.85
N ARG A 4 50.79 -23.96 60.87
CA ARG A 4 50.00 -22.89 61.53
C ARG A 4 50.16 -21.47 60.93
N ARG A 5 49.10 -21.08 60.19
CA ARG A 5 48.30 -19.83 60.22
C ARG A 5 49.01 -18.46 60.30
N ARG A 6 48.62 -17.54 59.40
CA ARG A 6 47.80 -16.36 59.72
C ARG A 6 47.43 -15.52 58.47
N VAL A 7 46.14 -15.19 58.36
CA VAL A 7 45.59 -14.10 57.54
C VAL A 7 45.51 -12.85 58.44
N PRO A 8 45.78 -11.66 57.90
CA PRO A 8 44.83 -10.53 57.99
C PRO A 8 44.88 -9.68 56.70
N ARG A 9 43.99 -8.75 56.35
CA ARG A 9 42.69 -8.23 56.81
C ARG A 9 42.18 -7.41 55.61
N ARG A 10 40.86 -7.35 55.42
CA ARG A 10 40.22 -6.40 54.51
C ARG A 10 40.52 -4.97 54.94
N ASP A 11 40.86 -4.11 53.98
CA ASP A 11 40.67 -2.67 54.10
C ASP A 11 39.68 -2.23 53.03
N ASP A 12 38.47 -1.90 53.50
CA ASP A 12 37.46 -1.18 52.77
C ASP A 12 37.90 0.28 52.63
N ARG A 13 38.17 0.74 51.40
CA ARG A 13 38.09 2.17 51.07
C ARG A 13 37.34 2.39 49.77
N ARG A 14 36.11 2.86 49.95
CA ARG A 14 35.35 3.64 48.98
C ARG A 14 36.18 4.86 48.56
N ALA A 15 36.21 5.12 47.25
CA ALA A 15 36.45 6.45 46.72
C ALA A 15 35.57 6.62 45.48
N ASP A 16 34.63 7.56 45.60
CA ASP A 16 33.74 8.06 44.58
C ASP A 16 34.48 8.58 43.34
N ALA A 17 33.96 8.26 42.15
CA ALA A 17 34.16 9.09 40.95
C ALA A 17 33.11 8.78 39.85
N ARG A 18 31.97 9.46 39.93
CA ARG A 18 31.26 10.04 38.76
C ARG A 18 31.09 11.54 39.10
N PRO A 19 30.99 12.51 38.16
CA PRO A 19 30.53 12.38 36.76
C PRO A 19 31.29 13.27 35.74
N ALA A 20 30.97 13.15 34.43
CA ALA A 20 30.91 14.22 33.41
C ALA A 20 30.83 13.56 31.99
N THR A 21 29.69 13.56 31.30
CA THR A 21 29.23 14.55 30.28
C THR A 21 30.22 14.91 29.17
N ARG A 22 30.04 14.28 28.00
CA ARG A 22 30.04 14.82 26.61
C ARG A 22 29.90 13.59 25.69
N GLY A 23 29.01 13.49 24.72
CA GLY A 23 28.35 14.51 23.93
C GLY A 23 28.93 14.50 22.52
N LEU A 24 28.20 13.86 21.60
CA LEU A 24 28.22 13.99 20.12
C LEU A 24 29.46 13.38 19.44
N THR A 25 29.40 12.61 18.36
CA THR A 25 28.65 12.70 17.09
C THR A 25 28.68 11.30 16.45
N GLY A 26 27.59 10.77 15.89
CA GLY A 26 27.20 11.03 14.49
C GLY A 26 27.14 9.71 13.71
N ALA A 27 26.07 8.94 13.88
CA ALA A 27 25.67 7.87 12.96
C ALA A 27 24.30 8.31 12.41
N GLU A 28 24.33 9.14 11.37
CA GLU A 28 24.11 8.70 9.98
C GLU A 28 22.66 8.26 9.78
N GLY A 29 21.91 9.17 9.15
CA GLY A 29 20.51 9.03 8.91
C GLY A 29 20.22 7.99 7.83
N SER A 30 19.23 7.15 8.10
CA SER A 30 18.45 6.48 7.07
C SER A 30 16.99 6.88 7.27
N GLY A 31 16.70 8.10 6.81
CA GLY A 31 15.34 8.60 6.68
C GLY A 31 14.64 7.82 5.57
N HIS A 32 13.83 6.86 5.99
CA HIS A 32 12.99 6.01 5.17
C HIS A 32 11.89 6.85 4.48
N ARG A 33 12.24 7.53 3.39
CA ARG A 33 11.28 8.27 2.53
C ARG A 33 10.32 7.34 1.75
N THR A 34 10.46 6.03 1.90
CA THR A 34 9.63 4.97 1.32
C THR A 34 8.36 4.67 2.12
N CYS A 35 8.27 5.07 3.39
CA CYS A 35 7.13 4.73 4.26
C CYS A 35 5.79 5.35 3.79
N GLY A 36 5.82 6.56 3.22
CA GLY A 36 4.61 7.24 2.74
C GLY A 36 4.03 6.65 1.46
N VAL A 37 4.89 6.19 0.54
CA VAL A 37 4.46 5.53 -0.71
C VAL A 37 3.82 4.18 -0.39
N ASP A 38 4.46 3.39 0.47
CA ASP A 38 3.94 2.09 0.90
C ASP A 38 2.58 2.23 1.62
N THR A 39 2.42 3.28 2.44
CA THR A 39 1.15 3.52 3.14
C THR A 39 0.02 3.93 2.20
N ARG A 40 0.27 4.83 1.24
CA ARG A 40 -0.73 5.23 0.23
C ARG A 40 -1.20 4.02 -0.58
N GLU A 41 -0.25 3.19 -0.99
CA GLU A 41 -0.51 1.97 -1.75
C GLU A 41 -1.32 0.96 -0.95
N LYS A 42 -0.99 0.75 0.33
CA LYS A 42 -1.75 -0.11 1.24
C LYS A 42 -3.20 0.35 1.42
N ILE A 43 -3.41 1.65 1.56
CA ILE A 43 -4.77 2.24 1.65
C ILE A 43 -5.54 1.96 0.36
N LEU A 44 -4.93 2.21 -0.80
CA LEU A 44 -5.56 1.96 -2.11
C LEU A 44 -5.92 0.49 -2.30
N ALA A 45 -4.99 -0.43 -2.07
CA ALA A 45 -5.24 -1.86 -2.21
C ALA A 45 -6.40 -2.34 -1.30
N THR A 46 -6.42 -1.85 -0.06
CA THR A 46 -7.50 -2.16 0.89
C THR A 46 -8.83 -1.58 0.42
N ALA A 47 -8.83 -0.33 -0.03
CA ALA A 47 -10.02 0.35 -0.53
C ALA A 47 -10.58 -0.33 -1.78
N THR A 48 -9.75 -0.66 -2.77
CA THR A 48 -10.15 -1.40 -3.99
C THR A 48 -10.83 -2.71 -3.63
N ARG A 49 -10.23 -3.50 -2.73
CA ARG A 49 -10.85 -4.75 -2.28
C ARG A 49 -12.22 -4.49 -1.66
N LEU A 50 -12.33 -3.56 -0.72
CA LEU A 50 -13.59 -3.26 -0.05
C LEU A 50 -14.67 -2.76 -1.00
N PHE A 51 -14.36 -1.77 -1.84
CA PHE A 51 -15.31 -1.27 -2.83
C PHE A 51 -15.76 -2.36 -3.79
N SER A 52 -14.86 -3.26 -4.23
CA SER A 52 -15.22 -4.39 -5.08
C SER A 52 -16.19 -5.37 -4.40
N THR A 53 -16.00 -5.63 -3.10
CA THR A 53 -16.81 -6.63 -2.39
C THR A 53 -18.16 -6.08 -1.96
N GLN A 54 -18.19 -4.89 -1.37
CA GLN A 54 -19.39 -4.38 -0.67
C GLN A 54 -20.03 -3.15 -1.34
N GLY A 55 -19.39 -2.58 -2.36
CA GLY A 55 -19.90 -1.40 -3.09
C GLY A 55 -19.44 -0.08 -2.48
N PHE A 56 -19.74 1.02 -3.19
CA PHE A 56 -19.37 2.35 -2.73
C PHE A 56 -20.17 2.69 -1.47
N ALA A 57 -21.49 2.56 -1.49
CA ALA A 57 -22.37 2.98 -0.40
C ALA A 57 -21.98 2.34 0.96
N ASN A 58 -21.73 1.03 0.96
CA ASN A 58 -21.47 0.26 2.18
C ASN A 58 -20.02 0.35 2.70
N THR A 59 -19.12 1.04 1.98
CA THR A 59 -17.72 1.19 2.42
C THR A 59 -17.52 2.52 3.14
N SER A 60 -17.00 2.48 4.36
CA SER A 60 -16.65 3.71 5.11
C SER A 60 -15.14 3.92 5.19
N LEU A 61 -14.69 5.18 5.25
CA LEU A 61 -13.27 5.51 5.47
C LEU A 61 -12.74 4.93 6.79
N SER A 62 -13.59 4.82 7.81
CA SER A 62 -13.23 4.19 9.09
C SER A 62 -12.94 2.69 8.93
N GLN A 63 -13.73 1.99 8.10
CA GLN A 63 -13.49 0.58 7.80
C GLN A 63 -12.19 0.39 7.02
N VAL A 64 -11.95 1.22 6.00
CA VAL A 64 -10.68 1.21 5.25
C VAL A 64 -9.49 1.45 6.18
N ALA A 65 -9.57 2.42 7.10
CA ALA A 65 -8.52 2.69 8.09
C ALA A 65 -8.21 1.47 8.95
N LYS A 66 -9.26 0.82 9.46
CA LYS A 66 -9.15 -0.37 10.30
C LYS A 66 -8.50 -1.52 9.55
N GLU A 67 -8.93 -1.80 8.33
CA GLU A 67 -8.42 -2.93 7.55
C GLU A 67 -7.03 -2.68 6.98
N ALA A 68 -6.70 -1.43 6.62
CA ALA A 68 -5.35 -1.04 6.20
C ALA A 68 -4.39 -0.88 7.39
N GLN A 69 -4.87 -0.94 8.63
CA GLN A 69 -4.11 -0.73 9.86
C GLN A 69 -3.41 0.64 9.87
N VAL A 70 -4.13 1.69 9.51
CA VAL A 70 -3.66 3.07 9.50
C VAL A 70 -4.61 3.96 10.29
N SER A 71 -4.16 5.15 10.68
CA SER A 71 -5.05 6.13 11.29
C SER A 71 -6.01 6.72 10.26
N LYS A 72 -7.23 7.04 10.68
CA LYS A 72 -8.21 7.71 9.81
C LYS A 72 -7.69 9.07 9.32
N ALA A 73 -6.91 9.77 10.14
CA ALA A 73 -6.27 11.04 9.79
C ALA A 73 -5.31 10.88 8.59
N LEU A 74 -4.60 9.75 8.51
CA LEU A 74 -3.67 9.49 7.39
C LEU A 74 -4.42 9.27 6.07
N ILE A 75 -5.58 8.61 6.12
CA ILE A 75 -6.45 8.49 4.93
C ILE A 75 -6.96 9.86 4.48
N PHE A 76 -7.42 10.69 5.42
CA PHE A 76 -7.85 12.05 5.10
C PHE A 76 -6.71 12.90 4.51
N TRP A 77 -5.49 12.74 5.00
CA TRP A 77 -4.32 13.43 4.45
C TRP A 77 -4.02 13.03 2.99
N HIS A 78 -4.17 11.75 2.64
CA HIS A 78 -3.89 11.27 1.29
C HIS A 78 -5.02 11.48 0.28
N PHE A 79 -6.28 11.40 0.73
CA PHE A 79 -7.43 11.29 -0.17
C PHE A 79 -8.54 12.29 0.11
N GLU A 80 -8.49 13.10 1.17
CA GLU A 80 -9.47 14.14 1.54
C GLU A 80 -10.88 13.65 1.88
N ASN A 81 -11.46 12.77 1.08
CA ASN A 81 -12.81 12.23 1.24
C ASN A 81 -12.96 10.85 0.58
N LYS A 82 -14.14 10.24 0.75
CA LYS A 82 -14.46 8.90 0.25
C LYS A 82 -14.53 8.85 -1.28
N GLU A 83 -15.05 9.89 -1.92
CA GLU A 83 -15.20 9.96 -3.38
C GLU A 83 -13.85 10.00 -4.08
N LYS A 84 -12.92 10.82 -3.58
CA LYS A 84 -11.56 10.91 -4.12
C LYS A 84 -10.79 9.60 -3.91
N LEU A 85 -10.91 8.96 -2.75
CA LEU A 85 -10.34 7.61 -2.53
C LEU A 85 -10.90 6.60 -3.53
N PHE A 86 -12.22 6.61 -3.74
CA PHE A 86 -12.89 5.72 -4.69
C PHE A 86 -12.44 5.97 -6.13
N ARG A 87 -12.42 7.23 -6.57
CA ARG A 87 -11.96 7.61 -7.92
C ARG A 87 -10.50 7.22 -8.14
N THR A 88 -9.62 7.46 -7.17
CA THR A 88 -8.20 7.06 -7.29
C THR A 88 -8.04 5.53 -7.30
N ALA A 89 -8.82 4.80 -6.48
CA ALA A 89 -8.82 3.35 -6.52
C ALA A 89 -9.28 2.82 -7.88
N LEU A 90 -10.34 3.41 -8.45
CA LEU A 90 -10.83 3.04 -9.77
C LEU A 90 -9.84 3.40 -10.89
N GLN A 91 -9.27 4.60 -10.89
CA GLN A 91 -8.29 5.01 -11.90
C GLN A 91 -7.09 4.06 -11.92
N ARG A 92 -6.54 3.74 -10.75
CA ARG A 92 -5.47 2.74 -10.62
C ARG A 92 -5.89 1.36 -11.15
N THR A 93 -7.15 1.00 -10.92
CA THR A 93 -7.71 -0.27 -11.39
C THR A 93 -7.82 -0.28 -12.92
N LEU A 94 -8.15 0.85 -13.53
CA LEU A 94 -8.35 1.01 -14.97
C LEU A 94 -7.06 1.30 -15.75
N GLU A 95 -6.04 1.89 -15.14
CA GLU A 95 -4.76 2.24 -15.79
C GLU A 95 -4.17 1.10 -16.64
N PRO A 96 -4.13 -0.16 -16.16
CA PRO A 96 -3.61 -1.26 -16.97
C PRO A 96 -4.41 -1.56 -18.24
N TYR A 97 -5.71 -1.20 -18.29
CA TYR A 97 -6.57 -1.43 -19.46
C TYR A 97 -6.34 -0.41 -20.59
N PHE A 98 -5.71 0.73 -20.31
CA PHE A 98 -5.41 1.77 -21.29
C PHE A 98 -4.07 1.56 -22.00
N ILE A 99 -3.28 0.55 -21.59
CA ILE A 99 -2.02 0.22 -22.24
C ILE A 99 -2.35 -0.42 -23.61
N ASN A 100 -1.97 0.28 -24.68
CA ASN A 100 -2.28 -0.08 -26.07
C ASN A 100 -1.89 -1.52 -26.40
N VAL A 101 -2.90 -2.35 -26.68
CA VAL A 101 -2.75 -3.73 -27.16
C VAL A 101 -2.41 -3.77 -28.66
N VAL A 102 -2.40 -2.61 -29.32
CA VAL A 102 -2.39 -2.49 -30.79
C VAL A 102 -0.98 -2.60 -31.38
N ASP A 103 0.07 -2.31 -30.62
CA ASP A 103 1.45 -2.22 -31.15
C ASP A 103 2.05 -3.58 -31.54
N ASP A 104 1.41 -4.69 -31.16
CA ASP A 104 1.96 -6.06 -31.25
C ASP A 104 1.23 -6.95 -32.27
N LEU A 105 0.38 -6.37 -33.13
CA LEU A 105 -0.51 -7.11 -34.06
C LEU A 105 -0.05 -7.08 -35.53
N GLU A 106 0.92 -6.23 -35.87
CA GLU A 106 1.40 -6.09 -37.25
C GLU A 106 2.10 -7.36 -37.74
N GLY A 107 1.80 -7.78 -38.97
CA GLY A 107 2.43 -8.93 -39.61
C GLY A 107 1.90 -10.32 -39.21
N LEU A 108 0.91 -10.37 -38.30
CA LEU A 108 0.22 -11.61 -37.94
C LEU A 108 -0.98 -11.90 -38.86
N SER A 109 -1.34 -13.19 -38.99
CA SER A 109 -2.60 -13.59 -39.60
C SER A 109 -3.79 -13.17 -38.72
N GLU A 110 -5.00 -13.04 -39.28
CA GLU A 110 -6.19 -12.63 -38.50
C GLU A 110 -6.45 -13.59 -37.33
N VAL A 111 -6.19 -14.89 -37.53
CA VAL A 111 -6.35 -15.91 -36.48
C VAL A 111 -5.34 -15.73 -35.36
N ASP A 112 -4.08 -15.40 -35.70
CA ASP A 112 -3.03 -15.23 -34.69
C ASP A 112 -3.16 -13.88 -33.97
N GLN A 113 -3.70 -12.85 -34.64
CA GLN A 113 -4.13 -11.61 -33.99
C GLN A 113 -5.20 -11.87 -32.93
N ILE A 114 -6.24 -12.66 -33.27
CA ILE A 114 -7.30 -13.02 -32.31
C ILE A 114 -6.73 -13.82 -31.13
N LYS A 115 -5.86 -14.80 -31.38
CA LYS A 115 -5.21 -15.56 -30.29
C LYS A 115 -4.38 -14.64 -29.40
N ARG A 116 -3.58 -13.76 -29.99
CA ARG A 116 -2.73 -12.82 -29.25
C ARG A 116 -3.56 -11.89 -28.37
N LEU A 117 -4.66 -11.35 -28.89
CA LEU A 117 -5.62 -10.55 -28.13
C LEU A 117 -6.23 -11.33 -26.96
N ILE A 118 -6.64 -12.58 -27.19
CA ILE A 118 -7.21 -13.43 -26.14
C ILE A 118 -6.17 -13.75 -25.07
N ASP A 119 -4.94 -14.09 -25.45
CA ASP A 119 -3.86 -14.42 -24.52
C ASP A 119 -3.48 -13.19 -23.67
N GLN A 120 -3.37 -12.02 -24.29
CA GLN A 120 -3.11 -10.76 -23.59
C GLN A 120 -4.26 -10.41 -22.65
N TYR A 121 -5.51 -10.54 -23.08
CA TYR A 121 -6.68 -10.32 -22.24
C TYR A 121 -6.75 -11.33 -21.08
N TYR A 122 -6.45 -12.60 -21.33
CA TYR A 122 -6.47 -13.63 -20.30
C TYR A 122 -5.36 -13.41 -19.27
N ALA A 123 -4.12 -13.14 -19.70
CA ALA A 123 -3.02 -12.80 -18.83
C ALA A 123 -3.39 -11.60 -17.95
N PHE A 124 -3.89 -10.53 -18.58
CA PHE A 124 -4.39 -9.34 -17.93
C PHE A 124 -5.45 -9.64 -16.85
N VAL A 125 -6.51 -10.38 -17.19
CA VAL A 125 -7.61 -10.71 -16.28
C VAL A 125 -7.12 -11.60 -15.13
N SER A 126 -6.24 -12.55 -15.42
CA SER A 126 -5.72 -13.49 -14.42
C SER A 126 -4.86 -12.80 -13.37
N GLU A 127 -4.07 -11.79 -13.75
CA GLU A 127 -3.26 -10.99 -12.84
C GLU A 127 -4.09 -9.94 -12.07
N ASN A 128 -5.22 -9.51 -12.65
CA ASN A 128 -6.03 -8.39 -12.15
C ASN A 128 -7.47 -8.80 -11.77
N ILE A 129 -7.70 -10.04 -11.31
CA ILE A 129 -9.07 -10.57 -11.10
C ILE A 129 -9.93 -9.72 -10.15
N TYR A 130 -9.31 -9.10 -9.14
CA TYR A 130 -10.01 -8.19 -8.23
C TYR A 130 -10.40 -6.88 -8.90
N SER A 131 -9.58 -6.40 -9.84
CA SER A 131 -9.82 -5.21 -10.64
C SER A 131 -10.99 -5.42 -11.61
N VAL A 132 -11.00 -6.55 -12.32
CA VAL A 132 -12.10 -6.94 -13.22
C VAL A 132 -13.40 -7.08 -12.41
N LYS A 133 -13.35 -7.79 -11.27
CA LYS A 133 -14.50 -7.91 -10.37
C LYS A 133 -14.98 -6.55 -9.89
N PHE A 134 -14.08 -5.62 -9.58
CA PHE A 134 -14.45 -4.27 -9.16
C PHE A 134 -15.21 -3.52 -10.26
N VAL A 135 -14.65 -3.47 -11.48
CA VAL A 135 -15.27 -2.79 -12.63
C VAL A 135 -16.59 -3.45 -13.03
N VAL A 136 -16.66 -4.78 -13.11
CA VAL A 136 -17.90 -5.50 -13.42
C VAL A 136 -18.94 -5.29 -12.31
N SER A 137 -18.53 -5.31 -11.04
CA SER A 137 -19.43 -5.00 -9.92
C SER A 137 -19.95 -3.56 -9.97
N LEU A 138 -19.16 -2.64 -10.52
CA LEU A 138 -19.57 -1.25 -10.72
C LEU A 138 -20.63 -1.13 -11.81
N LEU A 139 -20.44 -1.82 -12.93
CA LEU A 139 -21.36 -1.81 -14.08
C LEU A 139 -22.69 -2.50 -13.77
N LEU A 140 -22.68 -3.56 -12.95
CA LEU A 140 -23.88 -4.34 -12.63
C LEU A 140 -24.67 -3.81 -11.42
N ARG A 141 -24.06 -2.96 -10.59
CA ARG A 141 -24.76 -2.35 -9.44
C ARG A 141 -25.43 -1.05 -9.91
N ASP A 142 -26.76 -1.03 -9.85
CA ASP A 142 -27.60 0.16 -9.98
C ASP A 142 -27.48 1.06 -8.73
N GLU A 143 -26.25 1.35 -8.31
CA GLU A 143 -25.95 2.30 -7.25
C GLU A 143 -25.78 3.71 -7.86
N LYS A 144 -26.32 4.73 -7.17
CA LYS A 144 -25.98 6.12 -7.46
C LYS A 144 -24.52 6.33 -7.16
N HIS A 145 -23.70 6.25 -8.19
CA HIS A 145 -22.29 6.59 -8.09
C HIS A 145 -22.12 8.12 -8.07
N PRO A 146 -21.06 8.67 -7.45
CA PRO A 146 -20.79 10.10 -7.52
C PRO A 146 -20.70 10.52 -9.00
N ASP A 147 -21.43 11.58 -9.35
CA ASP A 147 -21.64 12.01 -10.73
C ASP A 147 -20.32 12.08 -11.52
N ASP A 148 -20.37 11.53 -12.73
CA ASP A 148 -19.31 11.49 -13.74
C ASP A 148 -18.16 10.49 -13.52
N LEU A 149 -18.49 9.20 -13.62
CA LEU A 149 -17.54 8.09 -13.64
C LEU A 149 -17.12 7.65 -15.05
N ILE A 150 -17.91 7.98 -16.06
CA ILE A 150 -17.67 7.58 -17.45
C ILE A 150 -17.10 8.74 -18.27
N GLY A 151 -17.44 10.00 -17.96
CA GLY A 151 -16.93 11.16 -18.71
C GLY A 151 -15.42 11.33 -18.63
N HIS A 152 -14.81 11.03 -17.48
CA HIS A 152 -13.36 11.16 -17.29
C HIS A 152 -12.53 9.93 -17.74
N VAL A 153 -13.17 8.80 -18.05
CA VAL A 153 -12.48 7.63 -18.65
C VAL A 153 -12.13 7.91 -20.11
N ASN A 154 -12.86 8.82 -20.77
CA ASN A 154 -12.59 9.29 -22.13
C ASN A 154 -11.59 10.46 -22.23
N GLU A 155 -11.07 10.98 -21.10
CA GLU A 155 -10.13 12.13 -21.08
C GLU A 155 -8.67 11.71 -20.76
N LEU A 156 -8.38 10.41 -20.69
CA LEU A 156 -7.03 9.83 -20.57
C LEU A 156 -6.61 9.19 -21.90
#